data_AF-A0A1A0VAW0-F1
#
_entry.id   AF-A0A1A0VAW0-F1
#
_cell.length_a   1.000
_cell.length_b   1.000
_cell.length_c   1.000
_cell.angle_alpha   90.00
_cell.angle_beta   90.00
_cell.angle_gamma   90.00
#
_symmetry.space_group_name_H-M   'P 1'
#
loop_
_entity.id
_entity.type
_entity.pdbx_description
1 polymer ?
#
loop_
_entity_poly.entity_id
_entity_poly.type
_entity_poly.pdbx_seq_one_letter_code
_entity_poly.pdbx_strand_id
1 'polypeptide(L)' 'MSVTHFSGFANACQEAVKAVLHAITAQGEERRGHLSEAKSAVDMALRDAHSGEEWSLAEHLRQGIKDVETRLRDAS' A
#
# COMPACT_ATOMS: atom_id res chain seq x y z
N MET A 1 -2.20 -17.77 21.16
CA MET A 1 -2.33 -17.29 19.77
C MET A 1 -1.05 -16.53 19.45
N SER A 2 -0.19 -17.08 18.60
CA SER A 2 1.05 -16.40 18.19
C SER A 2 0.69 -15.40 17.11
N VAL A 3 0.70 -14.10 17.44
CA VAL A 3 0.77 -13.05 16.43
C VAL A 3 2.16 -13.19 15.82
N THR A 4 2.26 -13.94 14.72
CA THR A 4 3.48 -13.93 13.92
C THR A 4 3.66 -12.49 13.50
N HIS A 5 4.68 -11.83 14.04
CA HIS A 5 5.14 -10.56 13.52
C HIS A 5 5.56 -10.84 12.09
N PHE A 6 4.65 -10.61 11.13
CA PHE A 6 5.02 -10.53 9.74
C PHE A 6 6.10 -9.44 9.69
N SER A 7 7.29 -9.79 9.25
CA SER A 7 8.40 -8.87 9.02
C SER A 7 8.78 -8.95 7.55
N GLY A 8 9.30 -7.87 6.99
CA GLY A 8 9.64 -7.81 5.56
C GLY A 8 8.39 -7.71 4.67
N PHE A 9 8.41 -8.42 3.53
CA PHE A 9 7.42 -8.34 2.47
C PHE A 9 5.95 -8.34 2.95
N ALA A 10 5.55 -9.34 3.74
CA ALA A 10 4.15 -9.48 4.16
C ALA A 10 3.66 -8.30 5.03
N ASN A 11 4.54 -7.75 5.87
CA ASN A 11 4.22 -6.56 6.67
C ASN A 11 4.06 -5.33 5.78
N ALA A 12 4.98 -5.16 4.82
CA ALA A 12 4.94 -4.06 3.88
C ALA A 12 3.66 -4.09 3.03
N CYS A 13 3.22 -5.28 2.58
CA CYS A 13 1.92 -5.45 1.93
C CYS A 13 0.74 -5.08 2.84
N GLN A 14 0.77 -5.51 4.10
CA GLN A 14 -0.29 -5.18 5.07
C GLN A 14 -0.39 -3.67 5.30
N GLU A 15 0.72 -2.99 5.54
CA GLU A 15 0.73 -1.54 5.76
C GLU A 15 0.31 -0.77 4.51
N ALA A 16 0.68 -1.24 3.32
CA ALA A 16 0.20 -0.67 2.07
C ALA A 16 -1.33 -0.73 1.96
N VAL A 17 -1.92 -1.91 2.20
CA VAL A 17 -3.38 -2.09 2.15
C VAL A 17 -4.08 -1.24 3.20
N LYS A 18 -3.57 -1.24 4.44
CA LYS A 18 -4.13 -0.44 5.53
C LYS A 18 -4.13 1.05 5.21
N ALA A 19 -3.01 1.57 4.71
CA ALA A 19 -2.89 2.97 4.31
C ALA A 19 -3.87 3.33 3.17
N VAL A 20 -4.05 2.46 2.17
CA VAL A 20 -5.08 2.67 1.13
C VAL A 20 -6.49 2.74 1.70
N LEU A 21 -6.84 1.84 2.63
CA LEU A 21 -8.16 1.85 3.26
C LEU A 21 -8.40 3.16 4.01
N HIS A 22 -7.40 3.66 4.74
CA HIS A 22 -7.48 4.98 5.39
C HIS A 22 -7.62 6.11 4.36
N ALA A 23 -6.85 6.09 3.27
CA ALA A 23 -6.95 7.09 2.20
C ALA A 23 -8.34 7.17 1.56
N ILE A 24 -9.01 6.03 1.37
CA ILE A 24 -10.37 5.97 0.82
C ILE A 24 -11.36 6.69 1.74
N THR A 25 -11.20 6.57 3.05
CA THR A 25 -12.12 7.18 4.03
C THR A 25 -11.77 8.64 4.39
N ALA A 26 -10.54 9.07 4.13
CA ALA A 26 -10.05 10.40 4.47
C ALA A 26 -10.30 11.45 3.37
N GLN A 27 -10.10 12.73 3.70
CA GLN A 27 -10.19 13.84 2.76
C GLN A 27 -8.98 14.78 2.85
N GLY A 28 -8.78 15.60 1.81
CA GLY A 28 -7.76 16.65 1.79
C GLY A 28 -6.34 16.12 2.06
N GLU A 29 -5.61 16.80 2.95
CA GLU A 29 -4.23 16.47 3.29
C GLU A 29 -4.07 15.13 4.02
N GLU A 30 -5.05 14.71 4.82
CA GLU A 30 -5.01 13.41 5.50
C GLU A 30 -5.04 12.26 4.49
N ARG A 31 -5.90 12.36 3.47
CA ARG A 31 -5.90 11.42 2.33
C ARG A 31 -4.53 11.39 1.64
N ARG A 32 -3.93 12.55 1.37
CA ARG A 32 -2.62 12.63 0.71
C ARG A 32 -1.53 11.97 1.56
N GLY A 33 -1.57 12.15 2.88
CA GLY A 33 -0.69 11.48 3.83
C GLY A 33 -0.79 9.96 3.71
N HIS A 34 -2.00 9.42 3.80
CA HIS A 34 -2.22 7.98 3.68
C HIS A 34 -1.83 7.40 2.31
N LEU A 35 -2.06 8.13 1.20
CA LEU A 35 -1.57 7.71 -0.11
C LEU A 35 -0.03 7.69 -0.18
N SER A 36 0.64 8.63 0.47
CA SER A 36 2.10 8.65 0.57
C SER A 36 2.63 7.47 1.40
N GLU A 37 1.97 7.16 2.52
CA GLU A 37 2.28 5.99 3.36
C GLU A 37 2.12 4.69 2.57
N ALA A 38 1.01 4.55 1.83
CA ALA A 38 0.75 3.39 0.99
C ALA A 38 1.84 3.18 -0.06
N LYS A 39 2.27 4.26 -0.74
CA LYS A 39 3.37 4.22 -1.73
C LYS A 39 4.68 3.77 -1.08
N SER A 40 5.04 4.36 0.07
CA SER A 40 6.25 3.98 0.80
C SER A 40 6.23 2.51 1.22
N ALA A 41 5.08 2.00 1.66
CA ALA A 41 4.93 0.60 2.06
C ALA A 41 5.07 -0.34 0.87
N VAL A 42 4.53 0.02 -0.31
CA VAL A 42 4.74 -0.77 -1.53
C VAL A 42 6.18 -0.74 -2.01
N ASP A 43 6.87 0.39 -1.92
CA ASP A 43 8.31 0.45 -2.27
C ASP A 43 9.14 -0.46 -1.35
N MET A 44 8.75 -0.59 -0.08
CA MET A 44 9.34 -1.55 0.85
C MET A 44 9.00 -2.99 0.46
N ALA A 45 7.75 -3.28 0.08
CA ALA A 45 7.36 -4.61 -0.39
C ALA A 45 8.13 -5.03 -1.66
N LEU A 46 8.31 -4.11 -2.61
CA LEU A 46 9.11 -4.37 -3.82
C LEU A 46 10.58 -4.64 -3.49
N ARG A 47 11.13 -3.95 -2.49
CA ARG A 47 12.51 -4.16 -2.02
C ARG A 47 12.68 -5.50 -1.31
N ASP A 48 11.70 -5.87 -0.50
CA ASP A 48 11.75 -7.06 0.36
C ASP A 48 11.25 -8.33 -0.33
N ALA A 49 10.81 -8.23 -1.59
CA ALA A 49 10.38 -9.36 -2.40
C ALA A 49 11.58 -10.27 -2.72
N HIS A 50 11.45 -11.56 -2.40
CA HIS A 50 12.47 -12.58 -2.65
C HIS A 50 12.07 -13.57 -3.76
N SER A 51 10.86 -13.48 -4.28
CA SER A 51 10.40 -14.27 -5.42
C SER A 51 9.71 -13.42 -6.49
N GLY A 52 9.56 -13.99 -7.70
CA GLY A 52 8.82 -13.35 -8.78
C GLY A 52 7.35 -13.15 -8.45
N GLU A 53 6.75 -14.07 -7.67
CA GLU A 53 5.37 -13.97 -7.19
C GLU A 53 5.19 -12.83 -6.18
N GLU A 54 6.13 -12.69 -5.24
CA GLU A 54 6.13 -11.58 -4.28
C GLU A 54 6.29 -10.24 -5.00
N TRP A 55 7.23 -10.14 -5.93
CA TRP A 55 7.43 -8.94 -6.73
C TRP A 55 6.18 -8.60 -7.55
N SER A 56 5.58 -9.61 -8.20
CA SER A 56 4.33 -9.45 -8.96
C SER A 56 3.19 -8.94 -8.09
N LEU A 57 3.03 -9.47 -6.87
CA LEU A 57 2.01 -8.99 -5.93
C LEU A 57 2.27 -7.53 -5.52
N ALA A 58 3.51 -7.16 -5.22
CA ALA A 58 3.85 -5.78 -4.87
C ALA A 58 3.62 -4.80 -6.03
N GLU A 59 3.91 -5.18 -7.27
CA GLU A 59 3.62 -4.34 -8.43
C GLU A 59 2.10 -4.21 -8.69
N HIS A 60 1.31 -5.28 -8.45
CA HIS A 60 -0.15 -5.18 -8.47
C HIS A 60 -0.67 -4.20 -7.41
N LEU A 61 -0.13 -4.23 -6.19
CA LEU A 61 -0.47 -3.26 -5.15
C LEU A 61 -0.12 -1.84 -5.57
N ARG A 62 1.07 -1.64 -6.17
CA ARG A 62 1.50 -0.35 -6.71
C ARG A 62 0.51 0.22 -7.71
N GLN A 63 0.05 -0.62 -8.64
CA GLN A 63 -0.91 -0.20 -9.65
C GLN A 63 -2.27 0.11 -9.05
N GLY A 64 -2.75 -0.72 -8.11
CA GLY A 64 -3.99 -0.47 -7.38
C GLY A 64 -3.99 0.86 -6.63
N ILE A 65 -2.86 1.24 -6.00
CA ILE A 65 -2.72 2.53 -5.32
C ILE A 65 -2.84 3.70 -6.29
N LYS A 66 -2.20 3.62 -7.47
CA LYS A 66 -2.29 4.66 -8.51
C LYS A 66 -3.72 4.83 -9.01
N ASP A 67 -4.44 3.73 -9.17
CA ASP A 67 -5.83 3.74 -9.61
C ASP A 67 -6.73 4.40 -8.57
N VAL A 68 -6.52 4.09 -7.27
CA VAL A 68 -7.23 4.75 -6.16
C VAL A 68 -6.92 6.23 -6.11
N GLU A 69 -5.66 6.63 -6.20
CA GLU A 69 -5.25 8.04 -6.22
C GLU A 69 -5.92 8.81 -7.36
N THR A 70 -5.96 8.23 -8.56
CA THR A 70 -6.60 8.82 -9.73
C THR A 70 -8.11 9.00 -9.49
N ARG A 71 -8.80 7.96 -9.04
CA ARG A 71 -10.25 8.01 -8.78
C ARG A 71 -10.61 9.00 -7.67
N LEU A 72 -9.81 9.04 -6.60
CA LEU A 72 -10.05 9.97 -5.48
C LEU A 72 -9.79 11.43 -5.87
N ARG A 73 -8.85 11.66 -6.79
CA ARG A 73 -8.63 12.99 -7.38
C ARG A 73 -9.82 13.44 -8.23
N ASP A 74 -10.36 12.55 -9.07
CA ASP A 74 -11.49 12.87 -9.94
C ASP A 74 -12.81 13.07 -9.16
N ALA A 75 -12.91 12.51 -7.95
CA ALA A 75 -14.07 12.62 -7.08
C ALA A 75 -14.06 13.84 -6.14
N SER A 76 -13.00 14.66 -6.16
CA SER A 76 -12.85 15.85 -5.29
C SER A 76 -12.99 17.14 -6.08
#